data_AF-A0A919W0E4-F1
#
_entry.id   AF-A0A919W0E4-F1
#
_cell.length_a   1.000
_cell.length_b   1.000
_cell.length_c   1.000
_cell.angle_alpha   90.00
_cell.angle_beta   90.00
_cell.angle_gamma   90.00
#
_symmetry.space_group_name_H-M   'P 1'
#
loop_
_entity.id
_entity.type
_entity.pdbx_description
1 polymer ?
#
loop_
_entity_poly.entity_id
_entity_poly.type
_entity_poly.pdbx_seq_one_letter_code
_entity_poly.pdbx_strand_id
1 'polypeptide(L)'
;MVQKGFTHDIDRWHRARVTSKNNRSVAGGLGYLLGMAAGALFRKIVRRPQREAALAASWEAMRVSIRQNPSARLCFVTQVHQRATTGTKAFVRWSGKPGNRHDAWFRGSRLSVGTYALVEGFYRYGPHRHEPQLFDVTRVVRVVPESAYKAWQRRRQHLAEQRLASPGDTRPPTR
;
A
#
# COMPACT_ATOMS: atom_id res chain seq x y z
N MET A 1 21.00 -2.07 8.02
CA MET A 1 21.18 -2.50 6.62
C MET A 1 19.96 -3.30 6.10
N VAL A 2 18.73 -2.76 6.22
CA VAL A 2 17.44 -3.52 6.05
C VAL A 2 16.59 -3.05 4.85
N GLN A 3 16.95 -1.93 4.20
CA GLN A 3 16.08 -1.27 3.22
C GLN A 3 15.94 -1.97 1.86
N LYS A 4 16.98 -2.64 1.34
CA LYS A 4 16.95 -3.21 -0.03
C LYS A 4 16.01 -4.42 -0.14
N GLY A 5 15.98 -5.30 0.85
CA GLY A 5 15.12 -6.50 0.86
C GLY A 5 13.63 -6.20 1.00
N PHE A 6 13.29 -5.18 1.80
CA PHE A 6 11.90 -4.79 2.07
C PHE A 6 11.19 -4.20 0.84
N THR A 7 11.84 -3.29 0.10
CA THR A 7 11.25 -2.75 -1.14
C THR A 7 11.17 -3.79 -2.25
N HIS A 8 12.18 -4.67 -2.35
CA HIS A 8 12.21 -5.70 -3.39
C HIS A 8 11.05 -6.71 -3.24
N ASP A 9 10.63 -7.02 -2.02
CA ASP A 9 9.53 -7.94 -1.77
C ASP A 9 8.15 -7.31 -2.05
N ILE A 10 7.95 -6.03 -1.74
CA ILE A 10 6.69 -5.33 -2.10
C ILE A 10 6.58 -5.14 -3.62
N ASP A 11 7.68 -4.82 -4.31
CA ASP A 11 7.72 -4.71 -5.77
C ASP A 11 7.48 -6.06 -6.47
N ARG A 12 7.91 -7.17 -5.86
CA ARG A 12 7.57 -8.54 -6.31
C ARG A 12 6.05 -8.80 -6.18
N TRP A 13 5.39 -8.31 -5.13
CA TRP A 13 3.94 -8.50 -4.95
C TRP A 13 3.08 -7.79 -5.98
N HIS A 14 3.52 -6.60 -6.44
CA HIS A 14 2.75 -5.81 -7.39
C HIS A 14 2.82 -6.33 -8.83
N ARG A 15 3.96 -6.90 -9.24
CA ARG A 15 4.15 -7.43 -10.61
C ARG A 15 3.28 -8.65 -10.92
N ALA A 16 2.91 -9.45 -9.92
CA ALA A 16 2.06 -10.63 -10.09
C ALA A 16 0.58 -10.35 -10.37
N ARG A 17 0.15 -9.07 -10.42
CA ARG A 17 -1.28 -8.69 -10.52
C ARG A 17 -1.67 -7.97 -11.82
N VAL A 18 -0.75 -7.79 -12.76
CA VAL A 18 -0.96 -7.01 -14.01
C VAL A 18 -1.07 -7.93 -15.22
N THR A 19 -2.15 -8.72 -15.28
CA THR A 19 -2.69 -9.28 -16.53
C THR A 19 -4.18 -9.51 -16.33
N SER A 20 -5.00 -8.50 -16.62
CA SER A 20 -6.37 -8.67 -17.15
C SER A 20 -7.13 -7.34 -17.17
N LYS A 21 -7.68 -7.07 -18.36
CA LYS A 21 -8.84 -6.23 -18.71
C LYS A 21 -8.62 -4.81 -19.26
N ASN A 22 -8.61 -4.84 -20.59
CA ASN A 22 -8.99 -3.85 -21.61
C ASN A 22 -10.20 -2.96 -21.30
N ASN A 23 -10.06 -1.74 -21.81
CA ASN A 23 -11.00 -0.88 -22.55
C ASN A 23 -12.44 -1.36 -22.74
N ARG A 24 -13.41 -0.49 -22.38
CA ARG A 24 -14.53 -0.10 -23.25
C ARG A 24 -14.98 1.35 -22.96
N SER A 25 -15.13 2.10 -24.05
CA SER A 25 -15.74 3.44 -24.16
C SER A 25 -17.27 3.35 -24.11
N VAL A 26 -17.97 4.40 -23.67
CA VAL A 26 -19.35 4.71 -24.10
C VAL A 26 -19.56 6.23 -24.14
N ALA A 27 -20.14 6.70 -25.25
CA ALA A 27 -20.52 8.07 -25.55
C ALA A 27 -21.99 8.35 -25.21
N GLY A 28 -22.35 9.63 -25.03
CA GLY A 28 -23.73 10.12 -25.16
C GLY A 28 -24.21 11.06 -24.04
N GLY A 29 -24.45 12.34 -24.38
CA GLY A 29 -25.12 13.32 -23.50
C GLY A 29 -24.57 14.75 -23.58
N LEU A 30 -24.64 15.38 -24.77
CA LEU A 30 -24.09 16.70 -25.06
C LEU A 30 -24.91 17.85 -24.44
N GLY A 31 -24.21 18.81 -23.83
CA GLY A 31 -24.72 20.15 -23.55
C GLY A 31 -24.57 20.56 -22.08
N TYR A 32 -25.56 20.24 -21.25
CA TYR A 32 -25.61 20.69 -19.86
C TYR A 32 -24.77 19.83 -18.90
N LEU A 33 -24.66 18.54 -19.20
CA LEU A 33 -23.78 17.61 -18.49
C LEU A 33 -22.29 17.91 -18.76
N LEU A 34 -21.95 18.54 -19.89
CA LEU A 34 -20.57 18.90 -20.22
C LEU A 34 -20.00 19.99 -19.29
N GLY A 35 -20.79 20.99 -18.89
CA GLY A 35 -20.35 22.03 -17.95
C GLY A 35 -20.10 21.50 -16.53
N MET A 36 -21.03 20.69 -16.00
CA MET A 36 -20.87 20.01 -14.70
C MET A 36 -19.79 18.93 -14.74
N ALA A 37 -19.70 18.15 -15.82
CA ALA A 37 -18.64 17.17 -16.01
C ALA A 37 -17.28 17.84 -16.17
N ALA A 38 -17.19 18.97 -16.89
CA ALA A 38 -15.96 19.75 -17.02
C ALA A 38 -15.53 20.33 -15.66
N GLY A 39 -16.44 20.91 -14.88
CA GLY A 39 -16.14 21.38 -13.52
C GLY A 39 -15.72 20.25 -12.57
N ALA A 40 -16.37 19.09 -12.64
CA ALA A 40 -16.02 17.90 -11.86
C ALA A 40 -14.71 17.24 -12.32
N LEU A 41 -14.44 17.23 -13.64
CA LEU A 41 -13.20 16.77 -14.24
C LEU A 41 -12.06 17.71 -13.87
N PHE A 42 -12.26 19.03 -13.95
CA PHE A 42 -11.28 20.04 -13.56
C PHE A 42 -10.96 19.94 -12.06
N ARG A 43 -11.97 19.86 -11.18
CA ARG A 43 -11.74 19.59 -9.74
C ARG A 43 -11.03 18.25 -9.52
N LYS A 44 -11.37 17.20 -10.27
CA LYS A 44 -10.64 15.92 -10.20
C LYS A 44 -9.20 16.10 -10.67
N ILE A 45 -8.93 16.82 -11.75
CA ILE A 45 -7.59 17.05 -12.31
C ILE A 45 -6.73 17.87 -11.35
N VAL A 46 -7.27 18.94 -10.77
CA VAL A 46 -6.53 19.82 -9.83
C VAL A 46 -6.35 19.18 -8.45
N ARG A 47 -7.34 18.41 -7.95
CA ARG A 47 -7.23 17.74 -6.64
C ARG A 47 -6.54 16.38 -6.71
N ARG A 48 -6.39 15.78 -7.89
CA ARG A 48 -5.64 14.54 -8.11
C ARG A 48 -4.19 14.64 -7.62
N PRO A 49 -3.37 15.62 -8.03
CA PRO A 49 -1.98 15.70 -7.60
C PRO A 49 -1.86 15.89 -6.08
N GLN A 50 -2.75 16.68 -5.46
CA GLN A 50 -2.78 16.83 -4.00
C GLN A 50 -3.13 15.52 -3.28
N ARG A 51 -4.15 14.81 -3.76
CA ARG A 51 -4.54 13.51 -3.21
C ARG A 51 -3.45 12.46 -3.39
N GLU A 52 -2.80 12.43 -4.56
CA GLU A 52 -1.68 11.52 -4.80
C GLU A 52 -0.46 11.87 -3.96
N ALA A 53 -0.16 13.15 -3.75
CA ALA A 53 0.90 13.60 -2.86
C ALA A 53 0.63 13.19 -1.41
N ALA A 54 -0.61 13.37 -0.93
CA ALA A 54 -1.04 12.94 0.41
C ALA A 54 -0.97 11.41 0.56
N LEU A 55 -1.39 10.66 -0.45
CA LEU A 55 -1.27 9.20 -0.49
C LEU A 55 0.20 8.75 -0.45
N ALA A 56 1.06 9.37 -1.25
CA ALA A 56 2.50 9.08 -1.23
C ALA A 56 3.13 9.44 0.13
N ALA A 57 2.73 10.56 0.74
CA ALA A 57 3.17 10.96 2.08
C ALA A 57 2.72 9.97 3.16
N SER A 58 1.49 9.43 3.06
CA SER A 58 1.00 8.41 3.99
C SER A 58 1.83 7.12 3.92
N TRP A 59 2.31 6.76 2.72
CA TRP A 59 3.25 5.64 2.56
C TRP A 59 4.63 5.95 3.13
N GLU A 60 5.15 7.17 2.98
CA GLU A 60 6.41 7.54 3.64
C GLU A 60 6.29 7.50 5.17
N ALA A 61 5.17 7.96 5.73
CA ALA A 61 4.88 7.83 7.15
C ALA A 61 4.81 6.35 7.58
N MET A 62 4.25 5.47 6.73
CA MET A 62 4.30 4.01 6.95
C MET A 62 5.75 3.51 7.04
N ARG A 63 6.63 3.92 6.12
CA ARG A 63 8.05 3.53 6.14
C ARG A 63 8.78 4.04 7.38
N VAL A 64 8.47 5.25 7.84
CA VAL A 64 8.98 5.78 9.12
C VAL A 64 8.51 4.90 10.28
N SER A 65 7.22 4.57 10.34
CA SER A 65 6.69 3.69 11.38
C SER A 65 7.32 2.30 11.37
N ILE A 66 7.62 1.74 10.20
CA ILE A 66 8.34 0.46 10.09
C ILE A 66 9.73 0.54 10.72
N ARG A 67 10.47 1.65 10.50
CA ARG A 67 11.79 1.84 11.10
C ARG A 67 11.72 2.03 12.62
N GLN A 68 10.67 2.70 13.10
CA GLN A 68 10.46 2.96 14.53
C GLN A 68 9.96 1.74 15.30
N ASN A 69 9.38 0.75 14.62
CA ASN A 69 8.80 -0.44 15.25
C ASN A 69 9.42 -1.71 14.63
N PRO A 70 10.68 -2.07 14.96
CA PRO A 70 11.39 -3.17 14.32
C PRO A 70 10.79 -4.56 14.58
N SER A 71 10.04 -4.70 15.68
CA SER A 71 9.26 -5.90 16.01
C SER A 71 7.95 -6.01 15.23
N ALA A 72 7.46 -4.90 14.68
CA ALA A 72 6.22 -4.90 13.91
C ALA A 72 6.38 -5.58 12.56
N ARG A 73 5.29 -6.15 12.07
CA ARG A 73 5.20 -6.84 10.78
C ARG A 73 4.24 -6.12 9.88
N LEU A 74 4.64 -5.95 8.62
CA LEU A 74 3.76 -5.43 7.60
C LEU A 74 2.97 -6.58 6.99
N CYS A 75 1.68 -6.38 6.83
CA CYS A 75 0.81 -7.31 6.12
C CYS A 75 -0.04 -6.57 5.10
N PHE A 76 -0.48 -7.30 4.08
CA PHE A 76 -1.46 -6.84 3.11
C PHE A 76 -2.76 -7.62 3.26
N VAL A 77 -3.87 -6.90 3.45
CA VAL A 77 -5.21 -7.48 3.63
C VAL A 77 -5.77 -7.91 2.28
N THR A 78 -5.84 -9.22 2.06
CA THR A 78 -6.29 -9.81 0.79
C THR A 78 -7.79 -10.11 0.77
N GLN A 79 -8.38 -10.44 1.91
CA GLN A 79 -9.82 -10.72 2.05
C GLN A 79 -10.24 -10.52 3.51
N VAL A 80 -11.44 -10.00 3.72
CA VAL A 80 -12.04 -9.89 5.05
C VAL A 80 -13.10 -10.98 5.17
N HIS A 81 -12.95 -11.86 6.17
CA HIS A 81 -13.94 -12.90 6.48
C HIS A 81 -15.08 -12.35 7.31
N GLN A 82 -14.71 -11.63 8.36
CA GLN A 82 -15.65 -11.21 9.38
C GLN A 82 -15.32 -9.80 9.81
N ARG A 83 -16.34 -8.95 9.81
CA ARG A 83 -16.30 -7.64 10.46
C ARG A 83 -17.17 -7.75 11.70
N ALA A 84 -16.56 -7.73 12.88
CA ALA A 84 -17.27 -7.68 14.15
C ALA A 84 -17.21 -6.26 14.74
N THR A 85 -17.97 -6.04 15.80
CA THR A 85 -17.88 -4.83 16.62
C THR A 85 -16.48 -4.66 17.22
N THR A 86 -15.85 -5.76 17.62
CA THR A 86 -14.57 -5.80 18.33
C THR A 86 -13.34 -5.94 17.45
N GLY A 87 -13.49 -6.05 16.12
CA GLY A 87 -12.35 -6.20 15.21
C GLY A 87 -12.68 -6.79 13.86
N THR A 88 -11.64 -7.12 13.11
CA THR A 88 -11.74 -7.72 11.76
C THR A 88 -10.99 -9.05 11.72
N LYS A 89 -11.63 -10.12 11.24
CA LYS A 89 -10.94 -11.36 10.85
C LYS A 89 -10.66 -11.29 9.36
N ALA A 90 -9.39 -11.39 8.97
CA ALA A 90 -9.00 -11.23 7.58
C ALA A 90 -7.87 -12.18 7.19
N PHE A 91 -7.86 -12.57 5.91
CA PHE A 91 -6.72 -13.21 5.29
C PHE A 91 -5.69 -12.17 4.86
N VAL A 92 -4.46 -12.38 5.27
CA VAL A 92 -3.33 -11.48 5.00
C VAL A 92 -2.16 -12.19 4.36
N ARG A 93 -1.32 -11.40 3.71
CA ARG A 93 0.01 -11.80 3.25
C ARG A 93 1.05 -11.01 4.03
N TRP A 94 1.99 -11.69 4.67
CA TRP A 94 3.05 -11.09 5.46
C TRP A 94 4.25 -10.68 4.60
N SER A 95 4.86 -9.53 4.89
CA SER A 95 6.12 -9.11 4.24
C SER A 95 7.25 -10.07 4.60
N GLY A 96 8.04 -10.50 3.62
CA GLY A 96 9.21 -11.35 3.76
C GLY A 96 8.95 -12.84 3.60
N LYS A 97 7.68 -13.29 3.51
CA LYS A 97 7.31 -14.70 3.35
C LYS A 97 6.47 -14.89 2.07
N PRO A 98 7.04 -15.42 0.97
CA PRO A 98 6.26 -15.69 -0.23
C PRO A 98 5.24 -16.82 0.01
N GLY A 99 4.10 -16.75 -0.68
CA GLY A 99 3.18 -17.87 -0.88
C GLY A 99 1.97 -17.94 0.05
N ASN A 100 2.14 -17.78 1.36
CA ASN A 100 1.08 -18.21 2.28
C ASN A 100 0.13 -17.07 2.69
N ARG A 101 -1.16 -17.35 2.50
CA ARG A 101 -2.27 -16.55 3.00
C ARG A 101 -2.60 -17.04 4.41
N HIS A 102 -2.49 -16.16 5.40
CA HIS A 102 -2.77 -16.51 6.79
C HIS A 102 -4.00 -15.77 7.29
N ASP A 103 -4.82 -16.41 8.12
CA ASP A 103 -5.87 -15.69 8.85
C ASP A 103 -5.28 -14.97 10.05
N ALA A 104 -5.74 -13.74 10.27
CA ALA A 104 -5.35 -12.93 11.41
C ALA A 104 -6.58 -12.19 11.96
N TRP A 105 -6.60 -12.04 13.28
CA TRP A 105 -7.60 -11.27 14.00
C TRP A 105 -7.05 -9.91 14.39
N PHE A 106 -7.64 -8.84 13.87
CA PHE A 106 -7.24 -7.46 14.13
C PHE A 106 -8.21 -6.86 15.16
N ARG A 107 -7.94 -7.12 16.44
CA ARG A 107 -8.73 -6.59 17.56
C ARG A 107 -8.73 -5.06 17.54
N GLY A 108 -9.88 -4.45 17.77
CA GLY A 108 -10.08 -3.00 17.83
C GLY A 108 -9.93 -2.27 16.49
N SER A 109 -9.69 -2.98 15.39
CA SER A 109 -9.40 -2.36 14.09
C SER A 109 -10.35 -2.83 12.99
N ARG A 110 -10.90 -1.88 12.23
CA ARG A 110 -11.76 -2.13 11.07
C ARG A 110 -10.95 -2.04 9.78
N LEU A 111 -10.34 -3.16 9.39
CA LEU A 111 -9.54 -3.23 8.17
C LEU A 111 -10.42 -3.49 6.94
N SER A 112 -9.95 -3.03 5.79
CA SER A 112 -10.60 -3.26 4.51
C SER A 112 -9.68 -4.04 3.57
N VAL A 113 -10.27 -4.74 2.60
CA VAL A 113 -9.50 -5.39 1.55
C VAL A 113 -8.69 -4.33 0.80
N GLY A 114 -7.45 -4.65 0.45
CA GLY A 114 -6.59 -3.70 -0.27
C GLY A 114 -5.89 -2.69 0.65
N THR A 115 -5.76 -2.97 1.94
CA THR A 115 -4.96 -2.12 2.85
C THR A 115 -3.68 -2.82 3.29
N TYR A 116 -2.62 -2.04 3.41
CA TYR A 116 -1.45 -2.41 4.18
C TYR A 116 -1.65 -2.04 5.65
N ALA A 117 -1.36 -2.97 6.54
CA ALA A 117 -1.37 -2.75 7.98
C ALA A 117 0.00 -3.13 8.57
N LEU A 118 0.58 -2.20 9.32
CA LEU A 118 1.72 -2.45 10.18
C LEU A 118 1.18 -2.85 11.55
N VAL A 119 1.58 -4.02 12.02
CA VAL A 119 1.02 -4.62 13.23
C VAL A 119 2.10 -5.15 14.15
N GLU A 120 1.87 -5.03 15.45
CA GLU A 120 2.65 -5.70 16.47
C GLU A 120 1.95 -6.99 16.88
N GLY A 121 2.76 -7.89 17.42
CA GLY A 121 2.33 -9.23 17.73
C GLY A 121 3.51 -10.14 18.02
N PHE A 122 3.21 -11.42 18.15
CA PHE A 122 4.21 -12.45 18.41
C PHE A 122 3.88 -13.72 17.63
N TYR A 123 4.89 -14.54 17.38
CA TYR A 123 4.67 -15.84 16.77
C TYR A 123 4.21 -16.85 17.81
N ARG A 124 3.21 -17.63 17.43
CA ARG A 124 2.59 -18.68 18.23
C ARG A 124 2.50 -19.95 17.40
N TYR A 125 2.68 -21.10 18.04
CA TYR A 125 2.32 -22.39 17.45
C TYR A 125 0.79 -22.50 17.33
N GLY A 126 0.31 -22.79 16.12
CA GLY A 126 -1.11 -23.00 15.84
C GLY A 126 -1.46 -24.48 15.86
N PRO A 127 -2.01 -25.03 16.96
CA PRO A 127 -2.24 -26.47 17.10
C PRO A 127 -3.23 -27.06 16.08
N HIS A 128 -4.12 -26.23 15.51
CA HIS A 128 -5.19 -26.69 14.62
C HIS A 128 -4.84 -26.70 13.11
N ARG A 129 -3.67 -26.21 12.69
CA ARG A 129 -3.31 -26.13 11.26
C ARG A 129 -1.97 -26.78 10.91
N HIS A 130 -1.28 -27.39 11.86
CA HIS A 130 0.13 -27.81 11.70
C HIS A 130 1.01 -26.70 11.11
N GLU A 131 0.60 -25.43 11.26
CA GLU A 131 1.36 -24.27 10.79
C GLU A 131 2.31 -23.86 11.92
N PRO A 132 3.64 -24.01 11.72
CA PRO A 132 4.60 -23.85 12.82
C PRO A 132 4.72 -22.41 13.32
N GLN A 133 4.19 -21.41 12.61
CA GLN A 133 4.35 -19.99 12.96
C GLN A 133 3.13 -19.15 12.54
N LEU A 134 2.08 -19.12 13.36
CA LEU A 134 1.00 -18.13 13.25
C LEU A 134 1.48 -16.82 13.90
N PHE A 135 1.30 -15.69 13.23
CA PHE A 135 1.57 -14.38 13.85
C PHE A 135 0.28 -13.86 14.50
N ASP A 136 0.24 -13.84 15.83
CA ASP A 136 -0.88 -13.34 16.61
C ASP A 136 -0.78 -11.82 16.76
N VAL A 137 -1.81 -11.10 16.31
CA VAL A 137 -1.80 -9.64 16.23
C VAL A 137 -2.32 -9.06 17.55
N THR A 138 -1.46 -8.29 18.23
CA THR A 138 -1.81 -7.61 19.47
C THR A 138 -2.29 -6.18 19.22
N ARG A 139 -1.66 -5.48 18.27
CA ARG A 139 -1.92 -4.06 18.02
C ARG A 139 -1.72 -3.69 16.56
N VAL A 140 -2.60 -2.85 16.03
CA VAL A 140 -2.40 -2.21 14.73
C VAL A 140 -1.72 -0.86 14.94
N VAL A 141 -0.52 -0.70 14.38
CA VAL A 141 0.30 0.52 14.51
C VAL A 141 -0.15 1.56 13.50
N ARG A 142 -0.34 1.16 12.24
CA ARG A 142 -0.74 2.06 11.16
C ARG A 142 -1.40 1.30 10.03
N VAL A 143 -2.32 1.95 9.33
CA VAL A 143 -3.02 1.41 8.16
C VAL A 143 -2.94 2.42 7.01
N VAL A 144 -2.65 1.94 5.81
CA VAL A 144 -2.70 2.75 4.58
C VAL A 144 -3.32 1.93 3.44
N PRO A 145 -4.06 2.55 2.51
CA PRO A 145 -4.60 1.85 1.35
C PRO A 145 -3.49 1.45 0.36
N GLU A 146 -3.75 0.45 -0.49
CA GLU A 146 -2.84 0.05 -1.58
C GLU A 146 -2.52 1.22 -2.52
N SER A 147 -3.47 2.15 -2.69
CA SER A 147 -3.26 3.37 -3.48
C SER A 147 -2.14 4.25 -2.94
N ALA A 148 -1.85 4.21 -1.63
CA ALA A 148 -0.72 4.91 -1.03
C ALA A 148 0.62 4.39 -1.56
N TYR A 149 0.78 3.06 -1.59
CA TYR A 149 1.96 2.43 -2.17
C TYR A 149 2.13 2.80 -3.65
N LYS A 150 1.05 2.66 -4.43
CA LYS A 150 1.08 2.96 -5.88
C LYS A 150 1.42 4.42 -6.16
N ALA A 151 0.84 5.35 -5.40
CA ALA A 151 1.14 6.78 -5.54
C ALA A 151 2.60 7.07 -5.20
N TRP A 152 3.12 6.46 -4.13
CA TRP A 152 4.53 6.57 -3.78
C TRP A 152 5.47 6.01 -4.86
N GLN A 153 5.15 4.85 -5.43
CA GLN A 153 5.94 4.23 -6.49
C GLN A 153 5.99 5.12 -7.74
N ARG A 154 4.85 5.66 -8.19
CA ARG A 154 4.79 6.62 -9.31
C ARG A 154 5.64 7.86 -9.03
N ARG A 155 5.53 8.44 -7.84
CA ARG A 155 6.34 9.61 -7.45
C ARG A 155 7.84 9.30 -7.51
N ARG A 156 8.26 8.10 -7.09
CA ARG A 156 9.66 7.68 -7.18
C ARG A 156 10.15 7.51 -8.61
N GLN A 157 9.31 6.94 -9.49
CA GLN A 157 9.64 6.80 -10.91
C GLN A 157 9.83 8.17 -11.56
N HIS A 158 8.89 9.10 -11.37
CA HIS A 158 9.02 10.46 -11.89
C HIS A 158 10.27 11.19 -11.38
N LEU A 159 10.63 11.05 -10.10
CA LEU A 159 11.86 11.63 -9.56
C LEU A 159 13.13 11.00 -10.16
N ALA A 160 13.10 9.71 -10.49
CA ALA A 160 14.22 9.03 -11.13
C ALA A 160 14.36 9.49 -12.59
N GLU A 161 13.25 9.60 -13.32
CA GLU A 161 13.21 10.13 -14.70
C GLU A 161 13.74 11.57 -14.76
N GLN A 162 13.32 12.43 -13.83
CA GLN A 162 13.82 13.82 -13.75
C GLN A 162 15.32 13.90 -13.49
N ARG A 163 15.87 13.01 -12.64
CA ARG A 163 17.31 12.94 -12.39
C ARG A 163 18.09 12.48 -13.61
N LEU A 164 17.56 11.54 -14.39
CA LEU A 164 18.18 11.09 -15.63
C LEU A 164 18.09 12.14 -16.74
N ALA A 165 17.00 12.92 -16.77
CA ALA A 165 16.77 14.01 -17.72
C ALA A 165 17.55 15.30 -17.38
N SER A 166 18.21 15.38 -16.23
CA SER A 166 19.09 16.49 -15.83
C SER A 166 20.51 15.98 -15.52
N PRO A 167 21.34 15.66 -16.54
CA PRO A 167 22.66 15.06 -16.34
C PRO A 167 23.74 16.02 -15.78
N GLY A 168 23.38 17.25 -15.39
CA GLY A 168 24.32 18.39 -15.36
C GLY A 168 24.79 18.89 -14.00
N ASP A 169 24.42 18.28 -12.86
CA ASP A 169 24.78 18.84 -11.54
C ASP A 169 25.57 17.86 -10.65
N THR A 170 26.66 17.34 -11.21
CA THR A 170 27.75 16.75 -10.44
C THR A 170 28.97 17.68 -10.49
N ARG A 171 28.90 18.83 -9.83
CA ARG A 171 30.13 19.51 -9.42
C ARG A 171 30.62 18.88 -8.11
N PRO A 172 31.83 18.30 -8.06
CA PRO A 172 32.41 17.93 -6.78
C PRO A 172 32.62 19.21 -5.94
N PRO A 173 32.51 19.14 -4.61
CA PRO A 173 32.84 20.27 -3.75
C PRO A 173 34.31 20.62 -3.97
N THR A 174 34.57 21.82 -4.50
CA THR A 174 35.91 22.43 -4.45
C THR A 174 36.27 22.57 -2.98
N ARG A 175 37.35 21.89 -2.58
CA ARG A 175 38.02 22.09 -1.29
C ARG A 175 38.67 23.46 -1.25
#